data_AF-A0A1L9RNQ9-F1
#
_entry.id   AF-A0A1L9RNQ9-F1
#
_cell.length_a   1.000
_cell.length_b   1.000
_cell.length_c   1.000
_cell.angle_alpha   90.00
_cell.angle_beta   90.00
_cell.angle_gamma   90.00
#
_symmetry.space_group_name_H-M   'P 1'
#
loop_
_entity.id
_entity.type
_entity.pdbx_description
1 polymer ?
#
loop_
_entity_poly.entity_id
_entity_poly.type
_entity_poly.pdbx_seq_one_letter_code
_entity_poly.pdbx_strand_id
1 'polypeptide(L)'
;MDIFTPNSLSLPLPALEIDMQLPQQKPILDNPRQPSRVVLCFIFQSLNVEQETIKSPRLNGALPRRKDRIAMQCHRLAPIFGMIEDTESDPLKVAWRTIKEQTALPQSSLTVFRHGKNFISEDLSLGQKCVFYPFAFRLESQPDAGLNDGIHGSCKSSGWKWYDPKTVEWVKEFGGIPYLQEGLRKVWFEIDLGPISGRILAGGLRQLQHDHESGARKMAGVSLSVLQGVLENLDDPISLDGPWWQKARLAAWHLWKNGRQSMDAAILSFLLLALAEIETYLSTTSPDGASKSLRKAFDTVQKTMRSFTNRISSNLALHVRSKIRKSGQSPKIFRIMTLSASSTVRECVVQAALASGAPFVEIRVLESRPLFEGVSMASSILSCLKSKPDIPKVRVTIFTDASVAMAAKDVDMLVLAADRIAADGSVSNKTGSLPAALSTRHMSSSGEVVVVSEKHKVAMQTCDGEAHIVENNDSSEVMEAWEQNETVKGLETVQDSLDMDGSVCTIQQPTVDIQNVYFEWVPPTLIDAYICEDGVKVPSDFQKQSLWVKEQCERYFESDL
;
A
#
# COMPACT_ATOMS: atom_id res chain seq x y z
N MET A 1 -54.16 -30.94 57.31
CA MET A 1 -55.57 -31.11 56.91
C MET A 1 -55.84 -30.07 55.83
N ASP A 2 -55.39 -30.28 54.59
CA ASP A 2 -56.00 -31.11 53.54
C ASP A 2 -57.33 -30.57 53.00
N ILE A 3 -57.28 -30.04 51.76
CA ILE A 3 -58.05 -30.46 50.55
C ILE A 3 -58.46 -29.28 49.63
N PHE A 4 -57.76 -29.21 48.47
CA PHE A 4 -58.24 -29.08 47.08
C PHE A 4 -59.52 -28.28 46.72
N THR A 5 -59.41 -27.22 45.89
CA THR A 5 -59.67 -27.15 44.41
C THR A 5 -59.94 -25.70 43.95
N PRO A 6 -59.58 -25.32 42.69
CA PRO A 6 -59.76 -23.96 42.16
C PRO A 6 -61.02 -23.82 41.27
N ASN A 7 -61.78 -22.74 41.49
CA ASN A 7 -62.96 -22.40 40.69
C ASN A 7 -62.60 -21.52 39.48
N SER A 8 -63.01 -22.00 38.30
CA SER A 8 -63.23 -21.26 37.07
C SER A 8 -64.45 -20.34 37.18
N LEU A 9 -64.36 -19.09 36.73
CA LEU A 9 -65.54 -18.30 36.35
C LEU A 9 -65.22 -17.39 35.15
N SER A 10 -65.95 -17.64 34.08
CA SER A 10 -66.08 -16.87 32.85
C SER A 10 -67.05 -15.70 33.00
N LEU A 11 -66.81 -14.60 32.27
CA LEU A 11 -67.75 -13.82 31.41
C LEU A 11 -67.41 -12.30 31.33
N PRO A 12 -67.89 -11.57 30.29
CA PRO A 12 -67.14 -10.52 29.58
C PRO A 12 -67.57 -9.05 29.84
N LEU A 13 -66.67 -8.14 29.41
CA LEU A 13 -66.76 -6.73 28.98
C LEU A 13 -67.83 -5.77 29.56
N PRO A 14 -67.43 -4.52 29.87
CA PRO A 14 -67.81 -3.41 29.00
C PRO A 14 -66.72 -2.33 28.76
N ALA A 15 -67.00 -1.48 27.77
CA ALA A 15 -66.18 -0.41 27.21
C ALA A 15 -65.91 0.76 28.17
N LEU A 16 -64.80 1.48 27.95
CA LEU A 16 -64.60 2.87 28.39
C LEU A 16 -63.57 3.58 27.48
N GLU A 17 -64.04 4.67 26.87
CA GLU A 17 -63.26 5.69 26.16
C GLU A 17 -62.25 6.36 27.10
N ILE A 18 -61.03 6.63 26.63
CA ILE A 18 -60.14 7.61 27.27
C ILE A 18 -59.52 8.52 26.20
N ASP A 19 -59.70 9.80 26.51
CA ASP A 19 -59.42 11.06 25.86
C ASP A 19 -58.04 11.24 25.19
N MET A 20 -58.05 11.96 24.07
CA MET A 20 -56.87 12.36 23.31
C MET A 20 -56.17 13.56 23.98
N GLN A 21 -54.95 13.37 24.47
CA GLN A 21 -53.96 14.45 24.60
C GLN A 21 -52.65 14.05 23.92
N LEU A 22 -52.36 14.72 22.80
CA LEU A 22 -51.09 14.67 22.08
C LEU A 22 -49.95 15.20 22.96
N PRO A 23 -48.85 14.44 23.18
CA PRO A 23 -47.66 14.99 23.79
C PRO A 23 -47.00 16.01 22.84
N GLN A 24 -46.75 17.20 23.37
CA GLN A 24 -46.08 18.31 22.68
C GLN A 24 -44.75 17.84 22.06
N GLN A 25 -44.57 18.14 20.77
CA GLN A 25 -43.32 17.98 20.04
C GLN A 25 -42.21 18.78 20.73
N LYS A 26 -41.19 18.10 21.25
CA LYS A 26 -39.90 18.73 21.53
C LYS A 26 -39.30 19.19 20.19
N PRO A 27 -38.74 20.41 20.11
CA PRO A 27 -38.09 20.86 18.89
C PRO A 27 -36.91 19.93 18.58
N ILE A 28 -36.92 19.39 17.36
CA ILE A 28 -35.81 18.63 16.78
C ILE A 28 -34.62 19.57 16.72
N LEU A 29 -33.60 19.31 17.54
CA LEU A 29 -32.28 19.91 17.34
C LEU A 29 -31.75 19.33 16.01
N ASP A 30 -31.64 20.18 14.99
CA ASP A 30 -30.90 19.90 13.76
C ASP A 30 -29.41 19.75 14.11
N ASN A 31 -29.03 18.53 14.51
CA ASN A 31 -27.64 18.10 14.44
C ASN A 31 -27.51 17.36 13.10
N PRO A 32 -26.67 17.81 12.15
CA PRO A 32 -26.45 17.07 10.92
C PRO A 32 -25.88 15.70 11.29
N ARG A 33 -26.68 14.64 11.19
CA ARG A 33 -26.22 13.27 11.43
C ARG A 33 -25.09 13.00 10.43
N GLN A 34 -23.91 12.66 10.94
CA GLN A 34 -22.80 12.22 10.10
C GLN A 34 -23.29 11.11 9.15
N PRO A 35 -22.85 11.12 7.88
CA PRO A 35 -23.28 10.13 6.91
C PRO A 35 -22.87 8.74 7.36
N SER A 36 -23.76 7.76 7.21
CA SER A 36 -23.49 6.38 7.56
C SER A 36 -22.36 5.84 6.69
N ARG A 37 -21.41 5.09 7.28
CA ARG A 37 -20.29 4.49 6.57
C ARG A 37 -20.60 3.03 6.24
N VAL A 38 -20.36 2.62 5.00
CA VAL A 38 -20.77 1.30 4.50
C VAL A 38 -19.63 0.66 3.70
N VAL A 39 -19.31 -0.60 3.96
CA VAL A 39 -18.39 -1.38 3.12
C VAL A 39 -19.17 -2.14 2.05
N LEU A 40 -18.63 -2.19 0.83
CA LEU A 40 -19.14 -3.00 -0.28
C LEU A 40 -18.07 -3.98 -0.70
N CYS A 41 -18.34 -5.28 -0.63
CA CYS A 41 -17.38 -6.32 -0.97
C CYS A 41 -17.80 -7.07 -2.23
N PHE A 42 -16.87 -7.18 -3.18
CA PHE A 42 -17.01 -7.91 -4.44
C PHE A 42 -16.00 -9.06 -4.46
N ILE A 43 -16.44 -10.28 -4.78
CA ILE A 43 -15.57 -11.47 -4.84
C ILE A 43 -15.42 -11.93 -6.29
N PHE A 44 -14.17 -12.09 -6.74
CA PHE A 44 -13.79 -12.50 -8.08
C PHE A 44 -13.07 -13.85 -8.07
N GLN A 45 -13.38 -14.75 -9.02
CA GLN A 45 -12.74 -16.07 -9.13
C GLN A 45 -11.54 -16.05 -10.09
N SER A 46 -10.45 -16.74 -9.74
CA SER A 46 -9.15 -16.67 -10.42
C SER A 46 -9.07 -17.27 -11.84
N LEU A 47 -10.10 -17.96 -12.33
CA LEU A 47 -10.01 -18.74 -13.59
C LEU A 47 -9.71 -17.95 -14.88
N ASN A 48 -9.78 -16.60 -14.88
CA ASN A 48 -9.70 -15.79 -16.11
C ASN A 48 -8.79 -14.55 -16.02
N VAL A 49 -7.91 -14.45 -15.03
CA VAL A 49 -6.96 -13.32 -14.93
C VAL A 49 -5.60 -13.64 -15.58
N GLU A 50 -5.32 -14.91 -15.87
CA GLU A 50 -3.96 -15.41 -16.12
C GLU A 50 -3.70 -15.97 -17.54
N GLN A 51 -4.71 -16.27 -18.34
CA GLN A 51 -4.55 -16.66 -19.74
C GLN A 51 -5.67 -16.03 -20.54
N GLU A 52 -5.40 -15.48 -21.74
CA GLU A 52 -6.35 -15.55 -22.86
C GLU A 52 -5.82 -14.86 -24.13
N THR A 53 -5.19 -15.71 -24.95
CA THR A 53 -5.17 -15.58 -26.40
C THR A 53 -6.60 -15.61 -26.95
N ILE A 54 -6.93 -14.62 -27.78
CA ILE A 54 -7.97 -14.58 -28.83
C ILE A 54 -9.05 -15.68 -28.73
N LYS A 55 -10.07 -15.48 -27.86
CA LYS A 55 -11.51 -15.81 -28.03
C LYS A 55 -12.24 -15.54 -26.70
N SER A 56 -13.08 -14.50 -26.69
CA SER A 56 -14.08 -14.11 -25.66
C SER A 56 -13.98 -14.75 -24.25
N PRO A 57 -13.56 -13.99 -23.21
CA PRO A 57 -13.50 -14.44 -21.82
C PRO A 57 -14.88 -14.71 -21.22
N ARG A 58 -14.99 -15.69 -20.33
CA ARG A 58 -16.13 -15.88 -19.42
C ARG A 58 -15.70 -15.56 -17.98
N LEU A 59 -15.89 -14.31 -17.54
CA LEU A 59 -15.66 -13.88 -16.16
C LEU A 59 -16.96 -13.95 -15.34
N ASN A 60 -16.86 -14.19 -14.03
CA ASN A 60 -18.00 -14.55 -13.18
C ASN A 60 -17.74 -14.01 -11.74
N GLY A 61 -18.64 -13.18 -11.17
CA GLY A 61 -18.61 -12.57 -9.83
C GLY A 61 -19.86 -12.94 -8.98
N ALA A 62 -19.71 -13.35 -7.72
CA ALA A 62 -20.77 -14.03 -6.93
C ALA A 62 -21.69 -13.08 -6.12
N LEU A 63 -23.01 -13.38 -6.08
CA LEU A 63 -23.99 -12.74 -5.18
C LEU A 63 -24.95 -13.75 -4.52
N PRO A 64 -25.39 -13.54 -3.25
CA PRO A 64 -26.23 -14.44 -2.48
C PRO A 64 -27.75 -14.27 -2.71
N ARG A 65 -28.54 -15.31 -2.40
CA ARG A 65 -30.01 -15.27 -2.21
C ARG A 65 -30.40 -15.53 -0.75
N ARG A 66 -31.36 -14.77 -0.21
CA ARG A 66 -31.86 -14.87 1.18
C ARG A 66 -32.83 -16.06 1.38
N LYS A 67 -32.78 -16.72 2.54
CA LYS A 67 -33.85 -17.59 3.10
C LYS A 67 -34.41 -16.95 4.39
N ASP A 68 -35.70 -17.15 4.62
CA ASP A 68 -36.62 -16.27 5.35
C ASP A 68 -36.38 -16.03 6.85
N ARG A 69 -36.56 -14.77 7.29
CA ARG A 69 -37.66 -14.38 8.20
C ARG A 69 -37.83 -12.84 8.27
N ILE A 70 -39.09 -12.42 8.21
CA ILE A 70 -39.68 -11.07 8.19
C ILE A 70 -39.76 -10.44 6.79
N ALA A 71 -41.00 -10.25 6.35
CA ALA A 71 -41.42 -9.94 5.00
C ALA A 71 -41.06 -8.50 4.56
N MET A 72 -40.24 -8.41 3.52
CA MET A 72 -40.37 -7.38 2.48
C MET A 72 -40.20 -8.08 1.12
N GLN A 73 -41.27 -8.09 0.33
CA GLN A 73 -41.28 -8.64 -1.02
C GLN A 73 -40.48 -7.73 -1.95
N CYS A 74 -39.25 -8.15 -2.30
CA CYS A 74 -38.63 -7.85 -3.59
C CYS A 74 -37.46 -8.83 -3.80
N HIS A 75 -37.53 -9.67 -4.82
CA HIS A 75 -36.40 -10.53 -5.24
C HIS A 75 -35.25 -9.65 -5.75
N ARG A 76 -34.35 -9.20 -4.87
CA ARG A 76 -33.15 -8.42 -5.21
C ARG A 76 -31.91 -9.13 -4.67
N LEU A 77 -30.91 -9.32 -5.53
CA LEU A 77 -29.58 -9.82 -5.19
C LEU A 77 -28.89 -8.77 -4.31
N ALA A 78 -28.41 -9.15 -3.12
CA ALA A 78 -27.80 -8.20 -2.19
C ALA A 78 -26.26 -8.33 -2.24
N PRO A 79 -25.49 -7.25 -2.46
CA PRO A 79 -24.03 -7.30 -2.31
C PRO A 79 -23.63 -7.74 -0.90
N ILE A 80 -22.41 -8.24 -0.73
CA ILE A 80 -21.84 -8.39 0.61
C ILE A 80 -21.59 -6.96 1.12
N PHE A 81 -22.43 -6.51 2.05
CA PHE A 81 -22.38 -5.15 2.57
C PHE A 81 -22.39 -5.16 4.09
N GLY A 82 -21.62 -4.26 4.69
CA GLY A 82 -21.51 -4.12 6.15
C GLY A 82 -21.59 -2.66 6.57
N MET A 83 -22.26 -2.38 7.67
CA MET A 83 -22.28 -1.04 8.27
C MET A 83 -21.05 -0.87 9.16
N ILE A 84 -20.42 0.30 9.09
CA ILE A 84 -19.32 0.65 10.01
C ILE A 84 -19.95 1.44 11.16
N GLU A 85 -20.02 0.81 12.33
CA GLU A 85 -20.78 1.32 13.49
C GLU A 85 -20.09 2.48 14.20
N ASP A 86 -18.77 2.59 14.12
CA ASP A 86 -17.97 3.66 14.72
C ASP A 86 -17.18 4.45 13.66
N THR A 87 -16.74 5.65 14.01
CA THR A 87 -15.93 6.51 13.12
C THR A 87 -14.48 6.04 13.02
N GLU A 88 -14.00 5.25 13.98
CA GLU A 88 -12.59 4.86 14.11
C GLU A 88 -12.28 3.48 13.50
N SER A 89 -13.28 2.65 13.18
CA SER A 89 -13.04 1.36 12.55
C SER A 89 -12.45 1.53 11.15
N ASP A 90 -11.36 0.77 10.94
CA ASP A 90 -10.76 0.52 9.64
C ASP A 90 -11.77 -0.21 8.73
N PRO A 91 -12.19 0.41 7.60
CA PRO A 91 -13.13 -0.19 6.66
C PRO A 91 -12.68 -1.57 6.15
N LEU A 92 -11.38 -1.82 5.98
CA LEU A 92 -10.91 -3.11 5.50
C LEU A 92 -11.13 -4.23 6.54
N LYS A 93 -10.92 -3.95 7.83
CA LYS A 93 -11.23 -4.89 8.91
C LYS A 93 -12.73 -5.21 8.97
N VAL A 94 -13.57 -4.21 8.77
CA VAL A 94 -15.04 -4.42 8.69
C VAL A 94 -15.40 -5.23 7.46
N ALA A 95 -14.76 -5.00 6.31
CA ALA A 95 -14.97 -5.80 5.09
C ALA A 95 -14.65 -7.29 5.34
N TRP A 96 -13.50 -7.60 5.95
CA TRP A 96 -13.13 -8.97 6.33
C TRP A 96 -14.13 -9.61 7.29
N ARG A 97 -14.55 -8.89 8.34
CA ARG A 97 -15.58 -9.35 9.27
C ARG A 97 -16.89 -9.64 8.55
N THR A 98 -17.33 -8.73 7.69
CA THR A 98 -18.58 -8.83 6.92
C THR A 98 -18.55 -10.06 6.00
N ILE A 99 -17.43 -10.30 5.31
CA ILE A 99 -17.26 -11.50 4.49
C ILE A 99 -17.34 -12.76 5.34
N LYS A 100 -16.67 -12.79 6.50
CA LYS A 100 -16.71 -13.97 7.39
C LYS A 100 -18.10 -14.25 7.95
N GLU A 101 -18.88 -13.21 8.24
CA GLU A 101 -20.23 -13.34 8.81
C GLU A 101 -21.28 -13.71 7.74
N GLN A 102 -21.14 -13.19 6.52
CA GLN A 102 -22.12 -13.36 5.44
C GLN A 102 -21.74 -14.46 4.44
N THR A 103 -20.49 -14.93 4.46
CA THR A 103 -20.00 -16.01 3.61
C THR A 103 -19.42 -17.15 4.45
N ALA A 104 -19.41 -18.36 3.90
CA ALA A 104 -18.72 -19.50 4.50
C ALA A 104 -17.28 -19.66 3.98
N LEU A 105 -16.72 -18.62 3.35
CA LEU A 105 -15.37 -18.67 2.78
C LEU A 105 -14.33 -18.45 3.87
N PRO A 106 -13.30 -19.32 3.99
CA PRO A 106 -12.21 -19.08 4.92
C PRO A 106 -11.39 -17.89 4.46
N GLN A 107 -10.90 -17.09 5.41
CA GLN A 107 -10.09 -15.89 5.12
C GLN A 107 -8.84 -16.22 4.29
N SER A 108 -8.23 -17.38 4.53
CA SER A 108 -7.06 -17.89 3.78
C SER A 108 -7.34 -18.20 2.31
N SER A 109 -8.61 -18.35 1.91
CA SER A 109 -8.97 -18.52 0.49
C SER A 109 -9.13 -17.22 -0.27
N LEU A 110 -9.05 -16.07 0.41
CA LEU A 110 -9.27 -14.76 -0.18
C LEU A 110 -8.04 -13.88 -0.01
N THR A 111 -7.74 -13.11 -1.04
CA THR A 111 -6.77 -12.02 -0.99
C THR A 111 -7.46 -10.71 -1.38
N VAL A 112 -7.02 -9.59 -0.80
CA VAL A 112 -7.51 -8.28 -1.25
C VAL A 112 -6.98 -8.08 -2.67
N PHE A 113 -7.89 -7.97 -3.64
CA PHE A 113 -7.54 -7.76 -5.04
C PHE A 113 -7.38 -6.28 -5.33
N ARG A 114 -8.40 -5.47 -4.98
CA ARG A 114 -8.40 -4.02 -5.20
C ARG A 114 -9.20 -3.25 -4.15
N HIS A 115 -8.69 -2.09 -3.80
CA HIS A 115 -9.41 -0.99 -3.17
C HIS A 115 -10.06 -0.13 -4.25
N GLY A 116 -11.34 0.17 -4.08
CA GLY A 116 -12.02 1.16 -4.89
C GLY A 116 -12.18 2.47 -4.14
N LYS A 117 -12.29 3.56 -4.90
CA LYS A 117 -12.43 4.89 -4.32
C LYS A 117 -13.77 5.02 -3.63
N ASN A 118 -13.77 5.63 -2.45
CA ASN A 118 -14.99 5.88 -1.71
C ASN A 118 -15.86 6.91 -2.43
N PHE A 119 -17.16 6.75 -2.32
CA PHE A 119 -18.14 7.64 -2.96
C PHE A 119 -19.33 7.84 -2.04
N ILE A 120 -20.08 8.91 -2.29
CA ILE A 120 -21.27 9.23 -1.51
C ILE A 120 -22.49 9.00 -2.37
N SER A 121 -23.46 8.25 -1.85
CA SER A 121 -24.74 8.06 -2.52
C SER A 121 -25.89 8.34 -1.56
N GLU A 122 -26.91 9.02 -2.07
CA GLU A 122 -28.17 9.31 -1.38
C GLU A 122 -29.21 8.29 -1.86
N ASP A 123 -29.09 7.04 -1.42
CA ASP A 123 -30.07 6.01 -1.76
C ASP A 123 -31.29 6.10 -0.84
N LEU A 124 -32.46 6.31 -1.45
CA LEU A 124 -33.77 6.35 -0.78
C LEU A 124 -34.06 5.08 0.04
N SER A 125 -33.46 3.95 -0.30
CA SER A 125 -33.64 2.67 0.41
C SER A 125 -32.90 2.58 1.75
N LEU A 126 -31.86 3.40 1.96
CA LEU A 126 -31.09 3.46 3.23
C LEU A 126 -31.52 4.65 4.10
N GLY A 127 -32.38 5.54 3.58
CA GLY A 127 -32.98 6.64 4.33
C GLY A 127 -32.01 7.76 4.77
N GLN A 128 -30.75 7.73 4.35
CA GLN A 128 -29.72 8.72 4.69
C GLN A 128 -28.59 8.73 3.65
N LYS A 129 -27.86 9.85 3.57
CA LYS A 129 -26.58 9.98 2.84
C LYS A 129 -25.55 9.01 3.43
N CYS A 130 -24.97 8.14 2.60
CA CYS A 130 -24.01 7.12 3.01
C CYS A 130 -22.68 7.28 2.27
N VAL A 131 -21.56 7.07 2.97
CA VAL A 131 -20.22 6.94 2.38
C VAL A 131 -19.93 5.46 2.17
N PHE A 132 -19.72 5.06 0.92
CA PHE A 132 -19.42 3.68 0.54
C PHE A 132 -17.92 3.47 0.36
N TYR A 133 -17.41 2.35 0.88
CA TYR A 133 -16.02 1.91 0.78
C TYR A 133 -15.98 0.57 0.01
N PRO A 134 -15.74 0.61 -1.32
CA PRO A 134 -15.77 -0.59 -2.14
C PRO A 134 -14.43 -1.34 -2.14
N PHE A 135 -14.50 -2.67 -2.02
CA PHE A 135 -13.37 -3.58 -2.00
C PHE A 135 -13.62 -4.77 -2.93
N ALA A 136 -12.61 -5.15 -3.70
CA ALA A 136 -12.58 -6.38 -4.47
C ALA A 136 -11.64 -7.38 -3.80
N PHE A 137 -12.10 -8.62 -3.69
CA PHE A 137 -11.34 -9.76 -3.19
C PHE A 137 -11.20 -10.80 -4.29
N ARG A 138 -10.03 -11.44 -4.36
CA ARG A 138 -9.77 -12.57 -5.25
C ARG A 138 -9.88 -13.86 -4.46
N LEU A 139 -10.65 -14.82 -4.97
CA LEU A 139 -10.71 -16.18 -4.46
C LEU A 139 -9.55 -16.98 -5.07
N GLU A 140 -8.58 -17.34 -4.24
CA GLU A 140 -7.47 -18.19 -4.62
C GLU A 140 -7.98 -19.62 -4.82
N SER A 141 -7.62 -20.26 -5.94
CA SER A 141 -7.99 -21.64 -6.23
C SER A 141 -7.37 -22.55 -5.16
N GLN A 142 -8.16 -23.45 -4.58
CA GLN A 142 -7.61 -24.46 -3.65
C GLN A 142 -6.52 -25.28 -4.38
N PRO A 143 -5.33 -25.47 -3.79
CA PRO A 143 -4.35 -26.41 -4.32
C PRO A 143 -4.93 -27.83 -4.20
N ASP A 144 -4.95 -28.56 -5.31
CA ASP A 144 -5.14 -30.01 -5.38
C ASP A 144 -6.39 -30.61 -4.72
N ALA A 145 -7.56 -30.32 -5.29
CA ALA A 145 -8.56 -31.37 -5.48
C ALA A 145 -8.40 -31.91 -6.90
N GLY A 146 -7.62 -32.98 -7.06
CA GLY A 146 -7.45 -33.65 -8.35
C GLY A 146 -8.80 -33.94 -9.00
N LEU A 147 -9.13 -33.20 -10.05
CA LEU A 147 -10.26 -33.49 -10.93
C LEU A 147 -9.80 -33.34 -12.38
N ASN A 148 -9.25 -34.44 -12.90
CA ASN A 148 -9.71 -34.91 -14.19
C ASN A 148 -11.21 -35.19 -14.04
N ASP A 149 -12.06 -34.22 -14.36
CA ASP A 149 -13.30 -34.48 -15.08
C ASP A 149 -14.00 -33.18 -15.45
N GLY A 150 -14.70 -33.23 -16.56
CA GLY A 150 -15.22 -32.09 -17.30
C GLY A 150 -16.16 -31.17 -16.52
N ILE A 151 -16.20 -29.94 -17.03
CA ILE A 151 -17.40 -29.12 -17.24
C ILE A 151 -18.67 -29.74 -16.60
N HIS A 152 -19.14 -29.11 -15.52
CA HIS A 152 -20.32 -29.44 -14.68
C HIS A 152 -20.05 -30.05 -13.29
N GLY A 153 -19.18 -29.42 -12.49
CA GLY A 153 -19.12 -29.62 -11.03
C GLY A 153 -19.86 -28.52 -10.28
N SER A 154 -21.07 -28.81 -9.80
CA SER A 154 -21.91 -27.84 -9.09
C SER A 154 -21.43 -27.56 -7.66
N CYS A 155 -21.09 -26.32 -7.34
CA CYS A 155 -21.23 -25.82 -5.97
C CYS A 155 -22.73 -25.65 -5.67
N LYS A 156 -23.40 -26.76 -5.34
CA LYS A 156 -24.87 -26.81 -5.12
C LYS A 156 -25.28 -26.59 -3.66
N SER A 157 -24.35 -26.28 -2.77
CA SER A 157 -24.64 -26.06 -1.34
C SER A 157 -24.56 -24.60 -0.88
N SER A 158 -24.03 -23.69 -1.70
CA SER A 158 -23.94 -22.27 -1.35
C SER A 158 -24.79 -21.47 -2.34
N GLY A 159 -25.80 -20.72 -1.86
CA GLY A 159 -26.81 -20.03 -2.68
C GLY A 159 -26.30 -18.83 -3.50
N TRP A 160 -25.14 -18.95 -4.14
CA TRP A 160 -24.46 -17.90 -4.90
C TRP A 160 -24.61 -18.09 -6.40
N LYS A 161 -24.77 -16.99 -7.14
CA LYS A 161 -24.70 -16.98 -8.60
C LYS A 161 -23.57 -16.05 -9.05
N TRP A 162 -22.78 -16.53 -10.00
CA TRP A 162 -21.69 -15.75 -10.57
C TRP A 162 -22.14 -14.98 -11.84
N TYR A 163 -21.64 -13.76 -12.03
CA TYR A 163 -22.01 -12.81 -13.09
C TYR A 163 -20.79 -12.17 -13.76
N ASP A 164 -20.79 -12.01 -15.08
CA ASP A 164 -19.75 -11.24 -15.78
C ASP A 164 -19.89 -9.75 -15.41
N PRO A 165 -18.85 -9.09 -14.86
CA PRO A 165 -18.86 -7.67 -14.53
C PRO A 165 -19.36 -6.78 -15.68
N LYS A 166 -19.08 -7.14 -16.94
CA LYS A 166 -19.53 -6.39 -18.13
C LYS A 166 -21.02 -6.51 -18.40
N THR A 167 -21.66 -7.57 -17.89
CA THR A 167 -23.09 -7.86 -18.09
C THR A 167 -23.97 -7.35 -16.95
N VAL A 168 -23.36 -6.96 -15.82
CA VAL A 168 -24.07 -6.45 -14.64
C VAL A 168 -24.81 -5.14 -14.92
N GLU A 169 -24.36 -4.35 -15.90
CA GLU A 169 -24.98 -3.05 -16.24
C GLU A 169 -26.43 -3.14 -16.76
N TRP A 170 -26.99 -4.32 -17.04
CA TRP A 170 -28.24 -4.42 -17.81
C TRP A 170 -29.28 -5.42 -17.30
N VAL A 171 -29.05 -6.04 -16.15
CA VAL A 171 -30.02 -7.03 -15.64
C VAL A 171 -31.09 -6.32 -14.80
N LYS A 172 -32.34 -6.27 -15.28
CA LYS A 172 -33.51 -5.80 -14.48
C LYS A 172 -33.63 -6.53 -13.13
N GLU A 173 -33.05 -7.73 -13.00
CA GLU A 173 -32.96 -8.52 -11.76
C GLU A 173 -31.97 -7.96 -10.71
N PHE A 174 -31.05 -7.06 -11.08
CA PHE A 174 -30.17 -6.34 -10.15
C PHE A 174 -30.82 -5.10 -9.52
N GLY A 175 -32.09 -4.83 -9.84
CA GLY A 175 -32.90 -3.83 -9.14
C GLY A 175 -32.47 -2.38 -9.32
N GLY A 176 -31.60 -2.07 -10.29
CA GLY A 176 -31.18 -0.69 -10.61
C GLY A 176 -30.60 0.07 -9.42
N ILE A 177 -29.98 -0.63 -8.48
CA ILE A 177 -29.45 -0.05 -7.24
C ILE A 177 -28.19 0.78 -7.58
N PRO A 178 -28.26 2.13 -7.55
CA PRO A 178 -27.20 2.97 -8.12
C PRO A 178 -25.84 2.78 -7.44
N TYR A 179 -25.82 2.65 -6.11
CA TYR A 179 -24.57 2.49 -5.36
C TYR A 179 -23.82 1.18 -5.68
N LEU A 180 -24.53 0.13 -6.13
CA LEU A 180 -23.89 -1.14 -6.43
C LEU A 180 -23.14 -1.07 -7.77
N GLN A 181 -23.75 -0.44 -8.77
CA GLN A 181 -23.11 -0.19 -10.06
C GLN A 181 -21.90 0.73 -9.89
N GLU A 182 -22.08 1.82 -9.14
CA GLU A 182 -20.99 2.74 -8.83
C GLU A 182 -19.86 2.02 -8.09
N GLY A 183 -20.17 1.30 -7.01
CA GLY A 183 -19.18 0.54 -6.24
C GLY A 183 -18.41 -0.48 -7.07
N LEU A 184 -19.06 -1.17 -8.02
CA LEU A 184 -18.39 -2.10 -8.93
C LEU A 184 -17.42 -1.37 -9.86
N ARG A 185 -17.83 -0.23 -10.44
CA ARG A 185 -16.96 0.58 -11.32
C ARG A 185 -15.75 1.14 -10.57
N LYS A 186 -15.90 1.47 -9.28
CA LYS A 186 -14.77 1.91 -8.43
C LYS A 186 -13.72 0.83 -8.20
N VAL A 187 -14.03 -0.46 -8.30
CA VAL A 187 -13.05 -1.56 -8.13
C VAL A 187 -12.66 -2.22 -9.46
N TRP A 188 -13.47 -2.04 -10.51
CA TRP A 188 -13.29 -2.65 -11.82
C TRP A 188 -13.17 -1.59 -12.92
N PHE A 189 -12.05 -0.86 -12.89
CA PHE A 189 -11.76 0.27 -13.78
C PHE A 189 -11.73 -0.10 -15.28
N GLU A 190 -11.65 -1.38 -15.64
CA GLU A 190 -11.65 -1.83 -17.03
C GLU A 190 -12.94 -1.47 -17.77
N ILE A 191 -14.06 -1.30 -17.05
CA ILE A 191 -15.33 -0.83 -17.61
C ILE A 191 -15.19 0.62 -18.12
N ASP A 192 -14.46 1.47 -17.39
CA ASP A 192 -14.35 2.90 -17.68
C ASP A 192 -13.19 3.26 -18.61
N LEU A 193 -12.05 2.56 -18.46
CA LEU A 193 -10.83 2.84 -19.22
C LEU A 193 -10.82 2.18 -20.60
N GLY A 194 -11.68 1.19 -20.84
CA GLY A 194 -11.66 0.37 -22.04
C GLY A 194 -10.59 -0.74 -22.01
N PRO A 195 -10.60 -1.64 -23.00
CA PRO A 195 -9.86 -2.90 -22.95
C PRO A 195 -8.34 -2.76 -23.07
N ILE A 196 -7.82 -1.73 -23.75
CA ILE A 196 -6.37 -1.53 -23.91
C ILE A 196 -5.81 -0.91 -22.63
N SER A 197 -6.29 0.27 -22.27
CA SER A 197 -5.87 1.02 -21.08
C SER A 197 -6.12 0.27 -19.78
N GLY A 198 -7.27 -0.43 -19.67
CA GLY A 198 -7.54 -1.32 -18.54
C GLY A 198 -6.50 -2.44 -18.39
N ARG A 199 -6.07 -3.07 -19.49
CA ARG A 199 -5.01 -4.10 -19.44
C ARG A 199 -3.65 -3.54 -19.06
N ILE A 200 -3.30 -2.35 -19.55
CA ILE A 200 -2.04 -1.68 -19.18
C ILE A 200 -2.03 -1.40 -17.68
N LEU A 201 -3.11 -0.82 -17.15
CA LEU A 201 -3.22 -0.53 -15.73
C LEU A 201 -3.19 -1.81 -14.87
N ALA A 202 -4.00 -2.83 -15.21
CA ALA A 202 -4.03 -4.09 -14.47
C ALA A 202 -2.68 -4.83 -14.50
N GLY A 203 -2.00 -4.85 -15.65
CA GLY A 203 -0.65 -5.40 -15.78
C GLY A 203 0.37 -4.64 -14.94
N GLY A 204 0.32 -3.30 -14.98
CA GLY A 204 1.20 -2.44 -14.19
C GLY A 204 0.99 -2.58 -12.68
N LEU A 205 -0.26 -2.70 -12.22
CA LEU A 205 -0.56 -2.96 -10.81
C LEU A 205 0.03 -4.29 -10.35
N ARG A 206 -0.13 -5.37 -11.13
CA ARG A 206 0.49 -6.66 -10.81
C ARG A 206 2.01 -6.56 -10.72
N GLN A 207 2.63 -5.84 -11.67
CA GLN A 207 4.07 -5.61 -11.64
C GLN A 207 4.49 -4.88 -10.34
N LEU A 208 3.78 -3.83 -9.94
CA LEU A 208 4.08 -3.08 -8.72
C LEU A 208 3.90 -3.93 -7.46
N GLN A 209 2.85 -4.77 -7.41
CA GLN A 209 2.53 -5.61 -6.26
C GLN A 209 3.57 -6.72 -6.01
N HIS A 210 4.12 -7.31 -7.07
CA HIS A 210 5.05 -8.46 -6.99
C HIS A 210 6.53 -8.07 -7.11
N ASP A 211 6.86 -6.78 -7.27
CA ASP A 211 8.25 -6.32 -7.32
C ASP A 211 8.77 -6.08 -5.90
N HIS A 212 9.43 -7.10 -5.34
CA HIS A 212 10.04 -7.06 -4.00
C HIS A 212 11.48 -6.55 -3.99
N GLU A 213 12.13 -6.50 -5.15
CA GLU A 213 13.55 -6.13 -5.29
C GLU A 213 13.78 -4.64 -5.52
N SER A 214 12.84 -3.96 -6.19
CA SER A 214 12.98 -2.56 -6.54
C SER A 214 12.74 -1.65 -5.34
N GLY A 215 13.56 -0.61 -5.18
CA GLY A 215 13.28 0.46 -4.20
C GLY A 215 12.19 1.45 -4.67
N ALA A 216 11.70 2.28 -3.75
CA ALA A 216 10.61 3.24 -3.97
C ALA A 216 10.72 4.11 -5.24
N ARG A 217 11.93 4.62 -5.57
CA ARG A 217 12.13 5.47 -6.77
C ARG A 217 11.88 4.70 -8.08
N LYS A 218 12.29 3.42 -8.14
CA LYS A 218 12.12 2.60 -9.34
C LYS A 218 10.64 2.24 -9.52
N MET A 219 9.93 1.88 -8.44
CA MET A 219 8.49 1.64 -8.49
C MET A 219 7.69 2.89 -8.89
N ALA A 220 8.04 4.06 -8.36
CA ALA A 220 7.45 5.31 -8.83
C ALA A 220 7.69 5.53 -10.33
N GLY A 221 8.89 5.22 -10.84
CA GLY A 221 9.20 5.28 -12.27
C GLY A 221 8.31 4.33 -13.11
N VAL A 222 8.13 3.10 -12.65
CA VAL A 222 7.21 2.13 -13.27
C VAL A 222 5.78 2.68 -13.27
N SER A 223 5.30 3.22 -12.15
CA SER A 223 3.95 3.80 -12.05
C SER A 223 3.73 4.94 -13.05
N LEU A 224 4.73 5.80 -13.29
CA LEU A 224 4.66 6.86 -14.30
C LEU A 224 4.59 6.31 -15.72
N SER A 225 5.38 5.28 -16.02
CA SER A 225 5.33 4.61 -17.34
C SER A 225 3.99 3.92 -17.58
N VAL A 226 3.41 3.29 -16.56
CA VAL A 226 2.08 2.69 -16.64
C VAL A 226 1.02 3.77 -16.85
N LEU A 227 1.05 4.86 -16.08
CA LEU A 227 0.12 5.97 -16.24
C LEU A 227 0.23 6.54 -17.66
N GLN A 228 1.43 6.85 -18.13
CA GLN A 228 1.64 7.35 -19.49
C GLN A 228 1.04 6.40 -20.55
N GLY A 229 1.29 5.09 -20.44
CA GLY A 229 0.72 4.10 -21.35
C GLY A 229 -0.81 4.05 -21.33
N VAL A 230 -1.43 4.18 -20.16
CA VAL A 230 -2.89 4.29 -20.01
C VAL A 230 -3.38 5.55 -20.73
N LEU A 231 -2.79 6.72 -20.44
CA LEU A 231 -3.26 8.00 -20.95
C LEU A 231 -3.12 8.14 -22.48
N GLU A 232 -2.08 7.54 -23.06
CA GLU A 232 -1.84 7.54 -24.50
C GLU A 232 -2.82 6.63 -25.28
N ASN A 233 -3.52 5.72 -24.59
CA ASN A 233 -4.45 4.76 -25.20
C ASN A 233 -5.92 4.98 -24.76
N LEU A 234 -6.23 6.10 -24.10
CA LEU A 234 -7.63 6.47 -23.83
C LEU A 234 -8.32 6.92 -25.13
N ASP A 235 -9.55 6.45 -25.34
CA ASP A 235 -10.35 6.80 -26.52
C ASP A 235 -10.92 8.24 -26.45
N ASP A 236 -10.97 8.83 -25.25
CA ASP A 236 -11.50 10.17 -25.03
C ASP A 236 -10.56 11.27 -25.53
N PRO A 237 -11.08 12.39 -26.08
CA PRO A 237 -10.27 13.55 -26.44
C PRO A 237 -9.50 14.12 -25.24
N ILE A 238 -8.21 14.43 -25.43
CA ILE A 238 -7.36 15.00 -24.39
C ILE A 238 -7.87 16.41 -24.03
N SER A 239 -8.47 16.54 -22.85
CA SER A 239 -8.98 17.80 -22.30
C SER A 239 -9.04 17.73 -20.78
N LEU A 240 -8.76 18.86 -20.10
CA LEU A 240 -8.84 18.98 -18.64
C LEU A 240 -10.28 18.98 -18.10
N ASP A 241 -11.24 19.42 -18.91
CA ASP A 241 -12.67 19.48 -18.54
C ASP A 241 -13.46 18.25 -18.97
N GLY A 242 -12.78 17.27 -19.58
CA GLY A 242 -13.39 16.11 -20.21
C GLY A 242 -13.25 14.79 -19.42
N PRO A 243 -13.92 13.72 -19.90
CA PRO A 243 -13.81 12.38 -19.31
C PRO A 243 -12.38 11.83 -19.34
N TRP A 244 -11.54 12.26 -20.28
CA TRP A 244 -10.12 11.89 -20.33
C TRP A 244 -9.40 12.24 -19.02
N TRP A 245 -9.61 13.44 -18.48
CA TRP A 245 -8.94 13.88 -17.26
C TRP A 245 -9.47 13.17 -16.01
N GLN A 246 -10.78 12.91 -15.95
CA GLN A 246 -11.37 12.09 -14.90
C GLN A 246 -10.76 10.69 -14.87
N LYS A 247 -10.68 10.03 -16.04
CA LYS A 247 -10.04 8.71 -16.19
C LYS A 247 -8.54 8.74 -15.86
N ALA A 248 -7.84 9.83 -16.21
CA ALA A 248 -6.44 10.00 -15.88
C ALA A 248 -6.19 10.05 -14.37
N ARG A 249 -7.00 10.85 -13.66
CA ARG A 249 -6.95 10.95 -12.20
C ARG A 249 -7.37 9.63 -11.53
N LEU A 250 -8.35 8.91 -12.08
CA LEU A 250 -8.78 7.60 -11.59
C LEU A 250 -7.67 6.54 -11.73
N ALA A 251 -7.01 6.49 -12.89
CA ALA A 251 -5.89 5.59 -13.12
C ALA A 251 -4.71 5.88 -12.17
N ALA A 252 -4.37 7.15 -11.97
CA ALA A 252 -3.36 7.56 -10.98
C ALA A 252 -3.77 7.16 -9.56
N TRP A 253 -5.03 7.35 -9.17
CA TRP A 253 -5.53 6.92 -7.87
C TRP A 253 -5.40 5.41 -7.67
N HIS A 254 -5.72 4.60 -8.70
CA HIS A 254 -5.54 3.15 -8.63
C HIS A 254 -4.06 2.76 -8.50
N LEU A 255 -3.16 3.38 -9.27
CA LEU A 255 -1.71 3.14 -9.13
C LEU A 255 -1.20 3.42 -7.71
N TRP A 256 -1.70 4.48 -7.09
CA TRP A 256 -1.37 4.79 -5.70
C TRP A 256 -1.96 3.78 -4.71
N LYS A 257 -3.28 3.55 -4.74
CA LYS A 257 -3.98 2.76 -3.71
C LYS A 257 -3.91 1.26 -3.90
N ASN A 258 -3.62 0.80 -5.11
CA ASN A 258 -3.58 -0.62 -5.47
C ASN A 258 -2.20 -1.09 -5.96
N GLY A 259 -1.19 -0.22 -5.97
CA GLY A 259 0.19 -0.58 -6.27
C GLY A 259 0.82 -1.40 -5.13
N ARG A 260 1.87 -0.88 -4.51
CA ARG A 260 2.49 -1.48 -3.31
C ARG A 260 2.45 -0.49 -2.16
N GLN A 261 1.82 -0.88 -1.06
CA GLN A 261 1.52 0.02 0.04
C GLN A 261 2.77 0.62 0.71
N SER A 262 3.84 -0.15 0.88
CA SER A 262 5.08 0.37 1.49
C SER A 262 5.80 1.43 0.64
N MET A 263 5.48 1.51 -0.65
CA MET A 263 6.05 2.48 -1.59
C MET A 263 5.06 3.59 -1.97
N ASP A 264 3.92 3.65 -1.28
CA ASP A 264 2.80 4.54 -1.60
C ASP A 264 3.20 6.01 -1.67
N ALA A 265 4.03 6.49 -0.73
CA ALA A 265 4.44 7.88 -0.63
C ALA A 265 5.22 8.35 -1.86
N ALA A 266 6.12 7.48 -2.36
CA ALA A 266 6.88 7.72 -3.57
C ALA A 266 5.97 7.71 -4.80
N ILE A 267 5.19 6.64 -4.97
CA ILE A 267 4.26 6.48 -6.10
C ILE A 267 3.32 7.69 -6.16
N LEU A 268 2.66 8.02 -5.05
CA LEU A 268 1.76 9.15 -4.92
C LEU A 268 2.42 10.47 -5.32
N SER A 269 3.54 10.83 -4.70
CA SER A 269 4.20 12.11 -4.94
C SER A 269 4.55 12.30 -6.41
N PHE A 270 5.05 11.26 -7.08
CA PHE A 270 5.39 11.34 -8.49
C PHE A 270 4.17 11.36 -9.41
N LEU A 271 3.09 10.66 -9.06
CA LEU A 271 1.83 10.77 -9.79
C LEU A 271 1.23 12.18 -9.67
N LEU A 272 1.25 12.79 -8.49
CA LEU A 272 0.80 14.17 -8.28
C LEU A 272 1.64 15.17 -9.08
N LEU A 273 2.97 15.00 -9.10
CA LEU A 273 3.85 15.80 -9.96
C LEU A 273 3.51 15.63 -11.44
N ALA A 274 3.24 14.41 -11.90
CA ALA A 274 2.85 14.17 -13.28
C ALA A 274 1.50 14.82 -13.63
N LEU A 275 0.50 14.73 -12.75
CA LEU A 275 -0.79 15.39 -12.95
C LEU A 275 -0.63 16.92 -13.01
N ALA A 276 0.17 17.52 -12.13
CA ALA A 276 0.45 18.95 -12.13
C ALA A 276 1.19 19.43 -13.40
N GLU A 277 2.17 18.65 -13.88
CA GLU A 277 2.86 18.94 -15.14
C GLU A 277 1.91 18.81 -16.34
N ILE A 278 1.06 17.77 -16.38
CA ILE A 278 0.06 17.60 -17.44
C ILE A 278 -0.88 18.81 -17.49
N GLU A 279 -1.41 19.24 -16.35
CA GLU A 279 -2.29 20.41 -16.24
C GLU A 279 -1.60 21.68 -16.75
N THR A 280 -0.34 21.90 -16.35
CA THR A 280 0.46 23.06 -16.78
C THR A 280 0.66 23.09 -18.29
N TYR A 281 1.04 21.95 -18.88
CA TYR A 281 1.27 21.83 -20.31
C TYR A 281 -0.03 21.94 -21.11
N LEU A 282 -1.11 21.31 -20.68
CA LEU A 282 -2.40 21.36 -21.40
C LEU A 282 -3.07 22.73 -21.30
N SER A 283 -2.89 23.47 -20.21
CA SER A 283 -3.44 24.83 -20.06
C SER A 283 -2.84 25.85 -21.04
N THR A 284 -1.67 25.56 -21.61
CA THR A 284 -0.91 26.47 -22.47
C THR A 284 -0.84 26.01 -23.94
N THR A 285 -1.41 24.86 -24.28
CA THR A 285 -1.26 24.23 -25.60
C THR A 285 -2.56 24.33 -26.43
N SER A 286 -2.41 24.53 -27.74
CA SER A 286 -3.50 24.33 -28.72
C SER A 286 -3.95 22.84 -28.77
N PRO A 287 -5.24 22.53 -29.03
CA PRO A 287 -5.75 21.16 -29.08
C PRO A 287 -4.93 20.18 -29.94
N ASP A 288 -4.40 20.62 -31.08
CA ASP A 288 -3.62 19.77 -32.00
C ASP A 288 -2.25 19.34 -31.44
N GLY A 289 -1.78 20.01 -30.37
CA GLY A 289 -0.50 19.73 -29.70
C GLY A 289 -0.60 18.87 -28.45
N ALA A 290 -1.81 18.48 -28.02
CA ALA A 290 -2.07 17.90 -26.70
C ALA A 290 -1.24 16.63 -26.43
N SER A 291 -1.17 15.69 -27.38
CA SER A 291 -0.39 14.45 -27.20
C SER A 291 1.13 14.70 -27.09
N LYS A 292 1.65 15.75 -27.74
CA LYS A 292 3.07 16.13 -27.63
C LYS A 292 3.34 16.77 -26.26
N SER A 293 2.42 17.60 -25.79
CA SER A 293 2.45 18.22 -24.46
C SER A 293 2.37 17.18 -23.34
N LEU A 294 1.53 16.15 -23.49
CA LEU A 294 1.45 15.01 -22.58
C LEU A 294 2.80 14.29 -22.43
N ARG A 295 3.43 13.91 -23.54
CA ARG A 295 4.76 13.26 -23.51
C ARG A 295 5.81 14.15 -22.85
N LYS A 296 5.78 15.46 -23.14
CA LYS A 296 6.70 16.43 -22.56
C LYS A 296 6.53 16.55 -21.03
N ALA A 297 5.30 16.46 -20.52
CA ALA A 297 5.02 16.43 -19.09
C ALA A 297 5.71 15.23 -18.41
N PHE A 298 5.49 14.01 -18.90
CA PHE A 298 6.14 12.81 -18.37
C PHE A 298 7.67 12.85 -18.50
N ASP A 299 8.20 13.30 -19.65
CA ASP A 299 9.64 13.47 -19.86
C ASP A 299 10.26 14.41 -18.83
N THR A 300 9.55 15.49 -18.47
CA THR A 300 10.01 16.47 -17.47
C THR A 300 10.12 15.84 -16.08
N VAL A 301 9.11 15.09 -15.66
CA VAL A 301 9.13 14.37 -14.37
C VAL A 301 10.23 13.30 -14.37
N GLN A 302 10.33 12.48 -15.41
CA GLN A 302 11.35 11.43 -15.51
C GLN A 302 12.78 12.00 -15.52
N LYS A 303 13.03 13.12 -16.23
CA LYS A 303 14.34 13.80 -16.20
C LYS A 303 14.67 14.31 -14.80
N THR A 304 13.69 14.88 -14.12
CA THR A 304 13.83 15.35 -12.74
C THR A 304 14.22 14.20 -11.81
N MET A 305 13.50 13.07 -11.89
CA MET A 305 13.82 11.85 -11.12
C MET A 305 15.24 11.34 -11.34
N ARG A 306 15.73 11.33 -12.59
CA ARG A 306 17.09 10.86 -12.92
C ARG A 306 18.17 11.77 -12.33
N SER A 307 17.87 13.04 -12.04
CA SER A 307 18.84 13.99 -11.48
C SER A 307 19.07 13.83 -9.97
N PHE A 308 18.13 13.21 -9.25
CA PHE A 308 18.12 13.22 -7.78
C PHE A 308 19.34 12.53 -7.16
N THR A 309 19.72 11.34 -7.63
CA THR A 309 20.88 10.61 -7.08
C THR A 309 22.15 11.47 -7.11
N ASN A 310 22.42 12.17 -8.21
CA ASN A 310 23.60 13.03 -8.35
C ASN A 310 23.54 14.25 -7.42
N ARG A 311 22.35 14.85 -7.27
CA ARG A 311 22.15 16.00 -6.38
C ARG A 311 22.31 15.60 -4.91
N ILE A 312 21.67 14.51 -4.48
CA ILE A 312 21.75 14.00 -3.10
C ILE A 312 23.19 13.65 -2.75
N SER A 313 23.89 12.91 -3.61
CA SER A 313 25.28 12.51 -3.35
C SER A 313 26.24 13.71 -3.31
N SER A 314 26.02 14.72 -4.16
CA SER A 314 26.75 15.98 -4.12
C SER A 314 26.49 16.75 -2.83
N ASN A 315 25.24 16.81 -2.38
CA ASN A 315 24.87 17.47 -1.12
C ASN A 315 25.49 16.76 0.09
N LEU A 316 25.54 15.42 0.09
CA LEU A 316 26.23 14.68 1.15
C LEU A 316 27.74 14.96 1.14
N ALA A 317 28.37 15.00 -0.04
CA ALA A 317 29.78 15.36 -0.14
C ALA A 317 30.08 16.75 0.43
N LEU A 318 29.20 17.73 0.16
CA LEU A 318 29.30 19.07 0.74
C LEU A 318 29.13 19.05 2.27
N HIS A 319 28.18 18.25 2.78
CA HIS A 319 27.98 18.06 4.22
C HIS A 319 29.23 17.49 4.90
N VAL A 320 29.80 16.42 4.34
CA VAL A 320 31.05 15.79 4.84
C VAL A 320 32.20 16.79 4.87
N ARG A 321 32.44 17.51 3.77
CA ARG A 321 33.51 18.55 3.69
C ARG A 321 33.29 19.66 4.71
N SER A 322 32.06 20.12 4.88
CA SER A 322 31.71 21.16 5.85
C SER A 322 32.02 20.71 7.27
N LYS A 323 31.66 19.47 7.62
CA LYS A 323 31.92 18.88 8.94
C LYS A 323 33.41 18.75 9.24
N ILE A 324 34.20 18.23 8.30
CA ILE A 324 35.66 18.09 8.45
C ILE A 324 36.35 19.46 8.52
N ARG A 325 35.89 20.43 7.75
CA ARG A 325 36.41 21.80 7.87
C ARG A 325 36.14 22.40 9.25
N LYS A 326 34.96 22.13 9.84
CA LYS A 326 34.61 22.59 11.19
C LYS A 326 35.42 21.90 12.28
N SER A 327 35.81 20.63 12.12
CA SER A 327 36.68 19.94 13.07
C SER A 327 38.14 20.44 13.01
N GLY A 328 38.55 21.09 11.91
CA GLY A 328 39.87 21.67 11.74
C GLY A 328 41.01 20.66 11.50
N GLN A 329 40.71 19.36 11.45
CA GLN A 329 41.66 18.29 11.19
C GLN A 329 41.08 17.28 10.21
N SER A 330 41.85 16.95 9.17
CA SER A 330 41.50 15.87 8.26
C SER A 330 41.68 14.51 8.95
N PRO A 331 40.67 13.63 8.92
CA PRO A 331 40.76 12.34 9.57
C PRO A 331 41.80 11.45 8.87
N LYS A 332 42.61 10.71 9.66
CA LYS A 332 43.54 9.70 9.10
C LYS A 332 42.79 8.47 8.59
N ILE A 333 41.68 8.14 9.25
CA ILE A 333 40.78 7.03 8.91
C ILE A 333 39.37 7.60 8.94
N PHE A 334 38.57 7.33 7.90
CA PHE A 334 37.15 7.66 7.87
C PHE A 334 36.32 6.39 7.74
N ARG A 335 35.36 6.19 8.65
CA ARG A 335 34.57 4.96 8.78
C ARG A 335 33.11 5.22 8.46
N ILE A 336 32.61 4.53 7.45
CA ILE A 336 31.23 4.64 6.99
C ILE A 336 30.54 3.30 7.23
N MET A 337 29.35 3.31 7.82
CA MET A 337 28.49 2.13 7.94
C MET A 337 27.21 2.30 7.12
N THR A 338 26.71 1.21 6.53
CA THR A 338 25.43 1.17 5.78
C THR A 338 24.84 -0.24 5.82
N LEU A 339 23.59 -0.39 5.39
CA LEU A 339 22.89 -1.68 5.22
C LEU A 339 21.99 -1.65 3.97
N SER A 340 21.47 -2.82 3.59
CA SER A 340 20.63 -3.04 2.41
C SER A 340 21.27 -2.58 1.08
N ALA A 341 20.52 -2.65 -0.02
CA ALA A 341 20.97 -2.35 -1.37
C ALA A 341 20.22 -1.15 -1.99
N SER A 342 20.76 0.06 -1.81
CA SER A 342 20.27 1.27 -2.47
C SER A 342 21.30 1.90 -3.40
N SER A 343 20.93 2.12 -4.67
CA SER A 343 21.79 2.81 -5.64
C SER A 343 22.12 4.26 -5.25
N THR A 344 21.20 4.95 -4.58
CA THR A 344 21.41 6.31 -4.06
C THR A 344 22.37 6.28 -2.87
N VAL A 345 22.20 5.34 -1.93
CA VAL A 345 23.12 5.18 -0.79
C VAL A 345 24.52 4.78 -1.27
N ARG A 346 24.63 3.86 -2.23
CA ARG A 346 25.91 3.48 -2.85
C ARG A 346 26.66 4.71 -3.37
N GLU A 347 26.00 5.56 -4.17
CA GLU A 347 26.65 6.77 -4.70
C GLU A 347 27.02 7.73 -3.55
N CYS A 348 26.15 7.89 -2.56
CA CYS A 348 26.41 8.70 -1.37
C CYS A 348 27.62 8.21 -0.58
N VAL A 349 27.73 6.91 -0.31
CA VAL A 349 28.87 6.30 0.40
C VAL A 349 30.17 6.52 -0.39
N VAL A 350 30.15 6.32 -1.71
CA VAL A 350 31.32 6.59 -2.56
C VAL A 350 31.71 8.07 -2.51
N GLN A 351 30.75 9.00 -2.65
CA GLN A 351 31.04 10.43 -2.61
C GLN A 351 31.49 10.88 -1.22
N ALA A 352 30.94 10.34 -0.14
CA ALA A 352 31.37 10.61 1.23
C ALA A 352 32.80 10.12 1.48
N ALA A 353 33.15 8.92 1.00
CA ALA A 353 34.51 8.38 1.07
C ALA A 353 35.52 9.33 0.40
N LEU A 354 35.22 9.80 -0.82
CA LEU A 354 36.07 10.74 -1.55
C LEU A 354 36.11 12.12 -0.89
N ALA A 355 34.97 12.62 -0.43
CA ALA A 355 34.84 13.93 0.21
C ALA A 355 35.51 14.01 1.58
N SER A 356 35.75 12.86 2.23
CA SER A 356 36.41 12.80 3.53
C SER A 356 37.86 13.27 3.50
N GLY A 357 38.54 13.16 2.34
CA GLY A 357 39.96 13.45 2.22
C GLY A 357 40.87 12.54 3.08
N ALA A 358 40.32 11.48 3.69
CA ALA A 358 41.10 10.56 4.50
C ALA A 358 41.95 9.64 3.60
N PRO A 359 43.23 9.38 3.94
CA PRO A 359 44.05 8.46 3.18
C PRO A 359 43.58 7.01 3.27
N PHE A 360 42.87 6.65 4.35
CA PHE A 360 42.26 5.35 4.55
C PHE A 360 40.77 5.48 4.85
N VAL A 361 39.94 4.73 4.12
CA VAL A 361 38.49 4.67 4.32
C VAL A 361 38.08 3.23 4.61
N GLU A 362 37.30 3.04 5.66
CA GLU A 362 36.70 1.77 6.01
C GLU A 362 35.18 1.84 5.78
N ILE A 363 34.66 0.99 4.90
CA ILE A 363 33.23 0.89 4.63
C ILE A 363 32.73 -0.42 5.23
N ARG A 364 31.75 -0.33 6.13
CA ARG A 364 31.15 -1.45 6.82
C ARG A 364 29.73 -1.64 6.32
N VAL A 365 29.41 -2.83 5.84
CA VAL A 365 28.09 -3.15 5.27
C VAL A 365 27.47 -4.29 6.07
N LEU A 366 26.26 -4.10 6.57
CA LEU A 366 25.50 -5.21 7.17
C LEU A 366 24.93 -6.10 6.06
N GLU A 367 24.98 -7.42 6.23
CA GLU A 367 24.61 -8.38 5.19
C GLU A 367 23.14 -8.29 4.76
N SER A 368 22.23 -7.92 5.67
CA SER A 368 20.79 -7.72 5.42
C SER A 368 20.05 -9.01 5.03
N ARG A 369 19.85 -9.91 5.99
CA ARG A 369 18.99 -11.10 5.82
C ARG A 369 17.53 -10.72 5.55
N PRO A 370 16.77 -11.58 4.86
CA PRO A 370 17.16 -12.88 4.32
C PRO A 370 17.84 -12.83 2.93
N LEU A 371 17.67 -11.76 2.16
CA LEU A 371 18.13 -11.67 0.76
C LEU A 371 19.61 -11.30 0.58
N PHE A 372 20.34 -11.04 1.65
CA PHE A 372 21.76 -10.69 1.65
C PHE A 372 22.10 -9.46 0.79
N GLU A 373 21.21 -8.47 0.76
CA GLU A 373 21.34 -7.25 -0.05
C GLU A 373 22.66 -6.49 0.20
N GLY A 374 23.21 -6.60 1.41
CA GLY A 374 24.50 -6.00 1.77
C GLY A 374 25.68 -6.52 0.94
N VAL A 375 25.62 -7.76 0.48
CA VAL A 375 26.64 -8.33 -0.43
C VAL A 375 26.59 -7.61 -1.79
N SER A 376 25.39 -7.40 -2.31
CA SER A 376 25.16 -6.64 -3.55
C SER A 376 25.62 -5.18 -3.43
N MET A 377 25.35 -4.54 -2.28
CA MET A 377 25.86 -3.20 -1.97
C MET A 377 27.39 -3.15 -1.96
N ALA A 378 28.04 -4.06 -1.24
CA ALA A 378 29.50 -4.14 -1.15
C ALA A 378 30.15 -4.34 -2.54
N SER A 379 29.60 -5.26 -3.35
CA SER A 379 30.03 -5.51 -4.72
C SER A 379 29.92 -4.24 -5.59
N SER A 380 28.80 -3.53 -5.48
CA SER A 380 28.54 -2.32 -6.27
C SER A 380 29.44 -1.14 -5.87
N ILE A 381 29.70 -0.96 -4.57
CA ILE A 381 30.66 0.03 -4.05
C ILE A 381 32.07 -0.26 -4.58
N LEU A 382 32.54 -1.50 -4.46
CA LEU A 382 33.85 -1.91 -4.93
C LEU A 382 34.02 -1.67 -6.42
N SER A 383 33.01 -2.02 -7.21
CA SER A 383 33.01 -1.84 -8.67
C SER A 383 33.11 -0.35 -9.04
N CYS A 384 32.34 0.52 -8.37
CA CYS A 384 32.35 1.96 -8.62
C CYS A 384 33.66 2.64 -8.19
N LEU A 385 34.26 2.21 -7.08
CA LEU A 385 35.54 2.77 -6.63
C LEU A 385 36.68 2.37 -7.56
N LYS A 386 36.72 1.10 -8.01
CA LYS A 386 37.75 0.60 -8.94
C LYS A 386 37.76 1.34 -10.28
N SER A 387 36.63 1.91 -10.71
CA SER A 387 36.54 2.67 -11.96
C SER A 387 36.97 4.14 -11.85
N LYS A 388 37.28 4.64 -10.64
CA LYS A 388 37.65 6.04 -10.42
C LYS A 388 39.18 6.19 -10.30
N PRO A 389 39.79 7.23 -10.90
CA PRO A 389 41.18 7.58 -10.63
C PRO A 389 41.31 8.17 -9.22
N ASP A 390 42.52 8.10 -8.64
CA ASP A 390 42.90 8.80 -7.40
C ASP A 390 41.97 8.56 -6.20
N ILE A 391 41.63 7.29 -5.94
CA ILE A 391 40.85 6.91 -4.76
C ILE A 391 41.73 6.71 -3.52
N PRO A 392 41.21 6.95 -2.30
CA PRO A 392 41.91 6.58 -1.07
C PRO A 392 42.05 5.06 -0.94
N LYS A 393 42.87 4.60 0.02
CA LYS A 393 42.91 3.17 0.34
C LYS A 393 41.58 2.77 1.00
N VAL A 394 40.77 1.98 0.31
CA VAL A 394 39.46 1.54 0.81
C VAL A 394 39.51 0.09 1.29
N ARG A 395 38.97 -0.17 2.48
CA ARG A 395 38.63 -1.52 2.95
C ARG A 395 37.12 -1.62 3.10
N VAL A 396 36.51 -2.61 2.44
CA VAL A 396 35.10 -2.96 2.64
C VAL A 396 35.05 -4.18 3.56
N THR A 397 34.20 -4.15 4.58
CA THR A 397 33.98 -5.24 5.54
C THR A 397 32.50 -5.52 5.65
N ILE A 398 32.09 -6.76 5.45
CA ILE A 398 30.71 -7.20 5.60
C ILE A 398 30.55 -7.79 7.00
N PHE A 399 29.51 -7.37 7.71
CA PHE A 399 29.14 -7.87 9.03
C PHE A 399 27.80 -8.57 8.96
N THR A 400 27.61 -9.60 9.79
CA THR A 400 26.26 -10.13 10.02
C THR A 400 25.40 -9.10 10.73
N ASP A 401 24.09 -9.15 10.53
CA ASP A 401 23.17 -8.14 11.10
C ASP A 401 23.22 -8.15 12.64
N ALA A 402 23.35 -9.33 13.25
CA ALA A 402 23.52 -9.50 14.70
C ALA A 402 24.83 -8.87 15.25
N SER A 403 25.82 -8.63 14.37
CA SER A 403 27.09 -7.99 14.72
C SER A 403 27.06 -6.47 14.63
N VAL A 404 25.87 -5.86 14.44
CA VAL A 404 25.72 -4.40 14.19
C VAL A 404 26.39 -3.52 15.24
N ALA A 405 26.37 -3.87 16.53
CA ALA A 405 27.05 -3.10 17.57
C ALA A 405 28.58 -3.11 17.38
N MET A 406 29.15 -4.24 16.97
CA MET A 406 30.58 -4.35 16.64
C MET A 406 30.91 -3.57 15.36
N ALA A 407 30.03 -3.63 14.36
CA ALA A 407 30.15 -2.86 13.13
C ALA A 407 30.06 -1.34 13.38
N ALA A 408 29.28 -0.91 14.37
CA ALA A 408 29.05 0.49 14.70
C ALA A 408 30.20 1.13 15.50
N LYS A 409 31.17 0.35 15.99
CA LYS A 409 32.28 0.84 16.83
C LYS A 409 33.20 1.80 16.06
N ASP A 410 33.44 3.00 16.61
CA ASP A 410 34.29 4.04 16.01
C ASP A 410 33.85 4.51 14.61
N VAL A 411 32.58 4.31 14.25
CA VAL A 411 32.01 4.77 12.97
C VAL A 411 31.87 6.29 12.99
N ASP A 412 32.36 6.96 11.95
CA ASP A 412 32.23 8.41 11.79
C ASP A 412 30.87 8.80 11.22
N MET A 413 30.29 7.94 10.38
CA MET A 413 29.01 8.17 9.71
C MET A 413 28.28 6.85 9.42
N LEU A 414 27.04 6.73 9.90
CA LEU A 414 26.06 5.77 9.42
C LEU A 414 25.22 6.44 8.33
N VAL A 415 25.16 5.85 7.14
CA VAL A 415 24.33 6.31 6.03
C VAL A 415 23.14 5.37 5.89
N LEU A 416 21.92 5.90 6.05
CA LEU A 416 20.67 5.18 5.85
C LEU A 416 19.92 5.74 4.64
N ALA A 417 19.13 4.89 3.99
CA ALA A 417 18.11 5.34 3.04
C ALA A 417 16.81 5.69 3.76
N ALA A 418 15.82 6.15 3.00
CA ALA A 418 14.42 6.09 3.40
C ALA A 418 13.60 5.58 2.22
N ASP A 419 12.68 4.65 2.50
CA ASP A 419 11.61 4.25 1.57
C ASP A 419 10.36 5.10 1.80
N ARG A 420 10.13 5.52 3.05
CA ARG A 420 9.08 6.46 3.44
C ARG A 420 9.58 7.41 4.54
N ILE A 421 9.14 8.66 4.51
CA ILE A 421 9.42 9.66 5.54
C ILE A 421 8.09 10.17 6.10
N ALA A 422 7.88 10.07 7.40
CA ALA A 422 6.70 10.61 8.07
C ALA A 422 6.82 12.14 8.24
N ALA A 423 5.69 12.81 8.50
CA ALA A 423 5.65 14.26 8.66
C ALA A 423 6.54 14.77 9.81
N ASP A 424 6.74 13.99 10.86
CA ASP A 424 7.61 14.31 12.01
C ASP A 424 9.11 14.10 11.72
N GLY A 425 9.46 13.57 10.55
CA GLY A 425 10.82 13.21 10.17
C GLY A 425 11.23 11.78 10.54
N SER A 426 10.35 10.97 11.14
CA SER A 426 10.60 9.54 11.30
C SER A 426 10.78 8.89 9.92
N VAL A 427 11.71 7.95 9.81
CA VAL A 427 12.10 7.33 8.53
C VAL A 427 11.82 5.84 8.59
N SER A 428 11.05 5.35 7.62
CA SER A 428 10.91 3.92 7.34
C SER A 428 12.00 3.50 6.37
N ASN A 429 12.82 2.54 6.77
CA ASN A 429 13.87 1.94 5.94
C ASN A 429 13.96 0.44 6.22
N LYS A 430 14.79 -0.27 5.45
CA LYS A 430 15.01 -1.71 5.65
C LYS A 430 15.37 -2.09 7.09
N THR A 431 14.82 -3.21 7.53
CA THR A 431 15.08 -3.80 8.85
C THR A 431 16.58 -3.96 9.10
N GLY A 432 17.02 -3.62 10.31
CA GLY A 432 18.42 -3.41 10.68
C GLY A 432 18.80 -1.93 10.83
N SER A 433 18.02 -1.00 10.29
CA SER A 433 18.21 0.46 10.39
C SER A 433 18.09 1.02 11.80
N LEU A 434 17.08 0.62 12.57
CA LEU A 434 16.90 1.09 13.95
C LEU A 434 17.99 0.53 14.87
N PRO A 435 18.30 -0.79 14.86
CA PRO A 435 19.46 -1.32 15.57
C PRO A 435 20.78 -0.66 15.17
N ALA A 436 20.97 -0.34 13.88
CA ALA A 436 22.15 0.38 13.41
C ALA A 436 22.24 1.79 13.99
N ALA A 437 21.16 2.56 13.95
CA ALA A 437 21.12 3.92 14.50
C ALA A 437 21.37 3.92 16.02
N LEU A 438 20.70 3.06 16.77
CA LEU A 438 20.90 2.89 18.21
C LEU A 438 22.35 2.48 18.54
N SER A 439 22.89 1.52 17.78
CA SER A 439 24.27 1.05 17.94
C SER A 439 25.27 2.16 17.65
N THR A 440 25.07 2.95 16.59
CA THR A 440 25.94 4.10 16.29
C THR A 440 25.92 5.11 17.42
N ARG A 441 24.73 5.50 17.91
CA ARG A 441 24.60 6.45 19.04
C ARG A 441 25.29 5.94 20.31
N HIS A 442 25.25 4.65 20.57
CA HIS A 442 25.83 4.08 21.78
C HIS A 442 27.32 3.77 21.67
N MET A 443 27.77 3.23 20.53
CA MET A 443 29.16 2.76 20.32
C MET A 443 30.09 3.85 19.80
N SER A 444 29.55 4.93 19.22
CA SER A 444 30.32 5.99 18.58
C SER A 444 29.76 7.36 18.95
N SER A 445 30.25 7.94 20.05
CA SER A 445 29.75 9.22 20.57
C SER A 445 29.90 10.41 19.60
N SER A 446 30.85 10.34 18.66
CA SER A 446 31.05 11.33 17.59
C SER A 446 30.50 10.89 16.23
N GLY A 447 29.96 9.67 16.15
CA GLY A 447 29.38 9.11 14.94
C GLY A 447 28.05 9.77 14.62
N GLU A 448 27.84 10.05 13.35
CA GLU A 448 26.64 10.73 12.86
C GLU A 448 25.71 9.77 12.13
N VAL A 449 24.42 9.83 12.42
CA VAL A 449 23.40 9.10 11.67
C VAL A 449 22.81 10.03 10.62
N VAL A 450 23.07 9.73 9.35
CA VAL A 450 22.64 10.53 8.20
C VAL A 450 21.65 9.74 7.35
N VAL A 451 20.49 10.32 7.09
CA VAL A 451 19.52 9.78 6.13
C VAL A 451 19.70 10.48 4.79
N VAL A 452 19.85 9.72 3.72
CA VAL A 452 19.86 10.22 2.33
C VAL A 452 18.59 9.77 1.62
N SER A 453 17.79 10.72 1.12
CA SER A 453 16.50 10.38 0.51
C SER A 453 15.97 11.49 -0.39
N GLU A 454 15.12 11.13 -1.35
CA GLU A 454 14.32 12.08 -2.11
C GLU A 454 13.19 12.65 -1.24
N LYS A 455 12.92 13.97 -1.33
CA LYS A 455 11.80 14.59 -0.58
C LYS A 455 10.43 14.05 -1.03
N HIS A 456 10.35 13.50 -2.24
CA HIS A 456 9.14 12.90 -2.79
C HIS A 456 8.81 11.51 -2.22
N LYS A 457 9.48 11.09 -1.14
CA LYS A 457 9.11 9.93 -0.32
C LYS A 457 8.44 10.31 1.00
N VAL A 458 8.15 11.60 1.19
CA VAL A 458 7.38 12.07 2.35
C VAL A 458 5.93 11.64 2.18
N ALA A 459 5.42 10.94 3.19
CA ALA A 459 4.07 10.45 3.21
C ALA A 459 3.06 11.55 3.57
N MET A 460 1.83 11.34 3.12
CA MET A 460 0.70 12.22 3.40
C MET A 460 0.24 12.04 4.85
N GLN A 461 0.16 13.14 5.62
CA GLN A 461 -0.35 13.10 6.97
C GLN A 461 -1.84 12.73 6.98
N THR A 462 -2.19 11.61 7.60
CA THR A 462 -3.58 11.17 7.85
C THR A 462 -4.07 11.60 9.22
N CYS A 463 -5.38 11.85 9.35
CA CYS A 463 -6.01 12.29 10.60
C CYS A 463 -5.89 11.26 11.74
N ASP A 464 -5.76 9.97 11.40
CA ASP A 464 -5.75 8.85 12.36
C ASP A 464 -4.34 8.53 12.90
N GLY A 465 -3.37 9.43 12.68
CA GLY A 465 -1.96 9.10 12.77
C GLY A 465 -1.53 8.20 11.62
N GLU A 466 -0.25 8.21 11.25
CA GLU A 466 0.25 7.18 10.36
C GLU A 466 0.27 5.86 11.16
N ALA A 467 -0.78 5.04 11.03
CA ALA A 467 -0.63 3.64 11.41
C ALA A 467 0.54 3.10 10.58
N HIS A 468 1.68 2.91 11.24
CA HIS A 468 2.90 2.37 10.65
C HIS A 468 2.64 0.90 10.30
N ILE A 469 1.98 0.67 9.15
CA ILE A 469 1.69 -0.68 8.67
C ILE A 469 3.03 -1.33 8.36
N VAL A 470 3.34 -2.35 9.16
CA VAL A 470 4.55 -3.14 9.02
C VAL A 470 4.33 -4.12 7.88
N GLU A 471 5.08 -3.98 6.80
CA GLU A 471 5.09 -4.98 5.74
C GLU A 471 5.84 -6.22 6.27
N ASN A 472 5.07 -7.27 6.51
CA ASN A 472 5.57 -8.59 6.81
C ASN A 472 5.43 -9.44 5.53
N ASN A 473 6.56 -9.73 4.88
CA ASN A 473 6.57 -10.46 3.62
C ASN A 473 6.42 -11.97 3.87
N ASP A 474 6.37 -12.77 2.81
CA ASP A 474 6.24 -14.22 2.93
C ASP A 474 7.40 -14.83 3.75
N SER A 475 7.02 -15.70 4.68
CA SER A 475 7.92 -16.51 5.49
C SER A 475 8.83 -17.42 4.66
N SER A 476 8.39 -17.82 3.47
CA SER A 476 9.15 -18.68 2.55
C SER A 476 10.50 -18.07 2.18
N GLU A 477 10.57 -16.75 2.00
CA GLU A 477 11.83 -16.05 1.70
C GLU A 477 12.89 -16.22 2.82
N VAL A 478 12.44 -16.28 4.08
CA VAL A 478 13.33 -16.54 5.23
C VAL A 478 13.73 -18.01 5.26
N MET A 479 12.80 -18.92 4.97
CA MET A 479 13.05 -20.37 4.92
C MET A 479 13.99 -20.76 3.79
N GLU A 480 13.86 -20.17 2.60
CA GLU A 480 14.75 -20.38 1.46
C GLU A 480 16.21 -20.08 1.83
N ALA A 481 16.46 -19.03 2.60
CA ALA A 481 17.79 -18.71 3.10
C ALA A 481 18.36 -19.77 4.07
N TRP A 482 17.50 -20.52 4.76
CA TRP A 482 17.90 -21.65 5.61
C TRP A 482 18.13 -22.91 4.77
N GLU A 483 17.25 -23.19 3.82
CA GLU A 483 17.29 -24.34 2.91
C GLU A 483 18.55 -24.36 2.02
N GLN A 484 19.03 -23.17 1.63
CA GLN A 484 20.30 -23.05 0.91
C GLN A 484 21.52 -23.53 1.70
N ASN A 485 21.38 -23.74 3.01
CA ASN A 485 22.44 -24.25 3.87
C ASN A 485 22.09 -25.65 4.39
N GLU A 486 22.67 -26.68 3.75
CA GLU A 486 22.49 -28.10 4.09
C GLU A 486 22.88 -28.46 5.56
N THR A 487 23.55 -27.56 6.29
CA THR A 487 23.96 -27.81 7.67
C THR A 487 22.92 -27.37 8.72
N VAL A 488 21.83 -26.73 8.31
CA VAL A 488 20.75 -26.32 9.21
C VAL A 488 20.02 -27.56 9.75
N LYS A 489 19.99 -27.73 11.07
CA LYS A 489 19.34 -28.85 11.75
C LYS A 489 17.92 -28.48 12.21
N GLY A 490 17.00 -29.43 12.14
CA GLY A 490 15.63 -29.26 12.65
C GLY A 490 14.69 -28.46 11.74
N LEU A 491 15.10 -28.20 10.49
CA LEU A 491 14.29 -27.48 9.51
C LEU A 491 12.96 -28.19 9.24
N GLU A 492 12.99 -29.52 9.05
CA GLU A 492 11.79 -30.35 8.86
C GLU A 492 10.78 -30.17 10.00
N THR A 493 11.25 -30.18 11.26
CA THR A 493 10.38 -29.97 12.43
C THR A 493 9.73 -28.60 12.46
N VAL A 494 10.45 -27.56 12.03
CA VAL A 494 9.91 -26.20 11.91
C VAL A 494 8.85 -26.14 10.80
N GLN A 495 9.15 -26.71 9.63
CA GLN A 495 8.23 -26.78 8.50
C GLN A 495 6.94 -27.55 8.85
N ASP A 496 7.05 -28.67 9.55
CA ASP A 496 5.91 -29.48 10.01
C ASP A 496 5.04 -28.75 11.05
N SER A 497 5.59 -27.76 11.75
CA SER A 497 4.93 -27.02 12.83
C SER A 497 4.49 -25.60 12.42
N LEU A 498 4.60 -25.23 11.14
CA LEU A 498 4.18 -23.90 10.69
C LEU A 498 2.69 -23.68 10.95
N ASP A 499 2.37 -22.51 11.49
CA ASP A 499 0.97 -22.13 11.73
C ASP A 499 0.27 -21.88 10.38
N MET A 500 -0.38 -22.92 9.84
CA MET A 500 -1.19 -22.83 8.63
C MET A 500 -2.58 -22.33 9.00
N ASP A 501 -2.77 -21.03 8.76
CA ASP A 501 -3.97 -20.23 9.06
C ASP A 501 -5.28 -21.00 8.82
N GLY A 502 -5.92 -21.46 9.91
CA GLY A 502 -7.30 -21.93 9.92
C GLY A 502 -7.56 -23.43 9.94
N SER A 503 -6.54 -24.30 10.04
CA SER A 503 -6.81 -25.69 10.41
C SER A 503 -7.21 -25.74 11.87
N VAL A 504 -8.49 -26.05 12.15
CA VAL A 504 -8.98 -26.36 13.49
C VAL A 504 -8.36 -27.69 13.91
N CYS A 505 -7.09 -27.66 14.27
CA CYS A 505 -6.41 -28.79 14.87
C CYS A 505 -6.97 -28.94 16.28
N THR A 506 -7.71 -30.02 16.47
CA THR A 506 -8.38 -30.42 17.72
C THR A 506 -7.39 -30.86 18.81
N ILE A 507 -6.10 -30.58 18.65
CA ILE A 507 -5.00 -30.99 19.53
C ILE A 507 -4.09 -29.76 19.72
N GLN A 508 -3.84 -29.39 20.98
CA GLN A 508 -2.93 -28.33 21.41
C GLN A 508 -1.47 -28.69 21.09
N GLN A 509 -1.05 -28.65 19.82
CA GLN A 509 0.35 -28.75 19.46
C GLN A 509 0.98 -27.35 19.34
N PRO A 510 2.26 -27.18 19.75
CA PRO A 510 2.98 -25.92 19.53
C PRO A 510 3.11 -25.61 18.04
N THR A 511 2.87 -24.36 17.65
CA THR A 511 3.07 -23.86 16.28
C THR A 511 4.27 -22.92 16.21
N VAL A 512 4.80 -22.73 15.00
CA VAL A 512 5.86 -21.77 14.68
C VAL A 512 5.31 -20.74 13.70
N ASP A 513 5.49 -19.47 14.06
CA ASP A 513 5.22 -18.31 13.21
C ASP A 513 6.55 -17.68 12.79
N ILE A 514 6.73 -17.47 11.49
CA ILE A 514 7.95 -16.92 10.90
C ILE A 514 7.64 -15.52 10.38
N GLN A 515 8.35 -14.53 10.93
CA GLN A 515 8.17 -13.13 10.61
C GLN A 515 9.28 -12.65 9.66
N ASN A 516 8.89 -12.06 8.54
CA ASN A 516 9.77 -11.41 7.57
C ASN A 516 9.43 -9.91 7.47
N VAL A 517 9.69 -9.18 8.56
CA VAL A 517 9.44 -7.74 8.61
C VAL A 517 10.46 -7.01 7.74
N TYR A 518 9.96 -6.36 6.68
CA TYR A 518 10.79 -5.76 5.63
C TYR A 518 11.29 -4.35 5.95
N PHE A 519 10.53 -3.61 6.75
CA PHE A 519 10.80 -2.20 7.05
C PHE A 519 10.56 -1.92 8.53
N GLU A 520 11.33 -0.98 9.07
CA GLU A 520 11.18 -0.47 10.42
C GLU A 520 11.43 1.04 10.46
N TRP A 521 11.01 1.66 11.56
CA TRP A 521 11.05 3.10 11.72
C TRP A 521 12.24 3.55 12.59
N VAL A 522 12.97 4.55 12.10
CA VAL A 522 14.01 5.27 12.84
C VAL A 522 13.45 6.64 13.23
N PRO A 523 13.30 6.95 14.52
CA PRO A 523 12.78 8.23 14.96
C PRO A 523 13.78 9.38 14.72
N PRO A 524 13.31 10.62 14.55
CA PRO A 524 14.16 11.79 14.32
C PRO A 524 15.17 12.05 15.45
N THR A 525 14.90 11.58 16.67
CA THR A 525 15.81 11.69 17.80
C THR A 525 17.12 10.93 17.63
N LEU A 526 17.17 9.97 16.69
CA LEU A 526 18.37 9.21 16.36
C LEU A 526 19.04 9.70 15.07
N ILE A 527 18.48 10.69 14.37
CA ILE A 527 18.96 11.17 13.07
C ILE A 527 19.58 12.55 13.25
N ASP A 528 20.84 12.70 12.86
CA ASP A 528 21.58 13.95 12.99
C ASP A 528 21.40 14.85 11.76
N ALA A 529 21.20 14.28 10.57
CA ALA A 529 20.98 15.01 9.33
C ALA A 529 20.15 14.26 8.30
N TYR A 530 19.33 15.00 7.56
CA TYR A 530 18.63 14.52 6.37
C TYR A 530 19.19 15.22 5.13
N ILE A 531 19.65 14.45 4.15
CA ILE A 531 20.21 14.99 2.91
C ILE A 531 19.28 14.65 1.76
N CYS A 532 18.64 15.67 1.21
CA CYS A 532 17.76 15.58 0.05
C CYS A 532 18.38 16.22 -1.19
N GLU A 533 17.71 16.09 -2.33
CA GLU A 533 18.18 16.61 -3.61
C GLU A 533 18.34 18.14 -3.61
N ASP A 534 17.58 18.84 -2.76
CA ASP A 534 17.57 20.30 -2.60
C ASP A 534 18.24 20.79 -1.32
N GLY A 535 19.03 19.93 -0.67
CA GLY A 535 19.93 20.29 0.43
C GLY A 535 19.69 19.52 1.72
N VAL A 536 20.25 20.04 2.81
CA VAL A 536 20.03 19.49 4.16
C VAL A 536 18.64 19.89 4.65
N LYS A 537 17.89 18.94 5.22
CA LYS A 537 16.52 19.14 5.72
C LYS A 537 16.42 18.98 7.23
N VAL A 538 15.35 19.56 7.77
CA VAL A 538 14.92 19.39 9.16
C VAL A 538 13.47 18.88 9.19
N PRO A 539 13.00 18.31 10.32
CA PRO A 539 11.63 17.79 10.45
C PRO A 539 10.52 18.73 9.96
N SER A 540 10.64 20.04 10.18
CA SER A 540 9.63 21.01 9.71
C SER A 540 9.52 21.11 8.19
N ASP A 541 10.57 20.74 7.44
CA ASP A 541 10.50 20.67 5.98
C ASP A 541 9.63 19.49 5.52
N PHE A 542 9.68 18.36 6.23
CA PHE A 542 8.83 17.20 5.95
C PHE A 542 7.38 17.45 6.33
N GLN A 543 7.10 18.19 7.39
CA GLN A 543 5.74 18.65 7.71
C GLN A 543 5.14 19.46 6.55
N LYS A 544 5.90 20.43 6.02
CA LYS A 544 5.47 21.23 4.86
C LYS A 544 5.26 20.38 3.61
N GLN A 545 6.17 19.45 3.34
CA GLN A 545 6.03 18.55 2.19
C GLN A 545 4.83 17.62 2.35
N SER A 546 4.59 17.09 3.54
CA SER A 546 3.43 16.24 3.84
C SER A 546 2.11 16.99 3.66
N LEU A 547 2.03 18.24 4.13
CA LEU A 547 0.88 19.11 3.90
C LEU A 547 0.66 19.38 2.41
N TRP A 548 1.74 19.68 1.67
CA TRP A 548 1.65 19.85 0.21
C TRP A 548 1.12 18.59 -0.48
N VAL A 549 1.59 17.39 -0.10
CA VAL A 549 1.08 16.12 -0.64
C VAL A 549 -0.41 15.98 -0.34
N LYS A 550 -0.84 16.30 0.89
CA LYS A 550 -2.25 16.29 1.29
C LYS A 550 -3.09 17.22 0.41
N GLU A 551 -2.71 18.49 0.29
CA GLU A 551 -3.43 19.48 -0.53
C GLU A 551 -3.52 19.05 -2.00
N GLN A 552 -2.45 18.47 -2.57
CA GLN A 552 -2.49 17.95 -3.93
C GLN A 552 -3.38 16.71 -4.05
N CYS A 553 -3.40 15.83 -3.03
CA CYS A 553 -4.32 14.70 -3.00
C CYS A 553 -5.77 15.17 -2.97
N GLU A 554 -6.11 16.16 -2.14
CA GLU A 554 -7.45 16.74 -2.08
C GLU A 554 -7.84 17.32 -3.45
N ARG A 555 -6.96 18.13 -4.04
CA ARG A 555 -7.16 18.73 -5.38
C ARG A 555 -7.42 17.67 -6.46
N TYR A 556 -6.55 16.67 -6.57
CA TYR A 556 -6.59 15.71 -7.68
C TYR A 556 -7.42 14.47 -7.37
N PHE A 557 -7.77 14.18 -6.13
CA PHE A 557 -8.45 12.95 -5.74
C PHE A 557 -9.63 13.14 -4.77
N GLU A 558 -10.10 14.34 -4.44
CA GLU A 558 -11.37 14.45 -3.67
C GLU A 558 -12.53 15.04 -4.48
N SER A 559 -12.27 15.85 -5.50
CA SER A 559 -13.33 16.29 -6.43
C SER A 559 -13.85 15.12 -7.28
N ASP A 560 -15.18 15.07 -7.48
CA ASP A 560 -15.99 14.03 -8.15
C ASP A 560 -15.19 13.10 -9.09
N LEU A 561 -14.76 11.96 -8.55
CA LEU A 561 -13.95 10.92 -9.19
C LEU A 561 -14.52 9.55 -8.88
#